data_AF-A0A7J9FT25-F1
#
_entry.id   AF-A0A7J9FT25-F1
#
_cell.length_a   1.000
_cell.length_b   1.000
_cell.length_c   1.000
_cell.angle_alpha   90.00
_cell.angle_beta   90.00
_cell.angle_gamma   90.00
#
_symmetry.space_group_name_H-M   'P 1'
#
loop_
_entity.id
_entity.type
_entity.pdbx_description
1 polymer ?
#
loop_
_entity_poly.entity_id
_entity_poly.type
_entity_poly.pdbx_seq_one_letter_code
_entity_poly.pdbx_strand_id
1 'polypeptide(L)'
;MAVPLLSKKIVKKRVKKFKRPQSDRKISVKRIEVTKKKYECRLSTSAVGIVAGGSSTNWRRPKGIDSRVRRKFKGCTLMPNIGYGSDKKTRHYLPNGFKKFVVHNVQELELLMMHNRTYCAEIAHDVSTKKRKEIVERAAQLDVVEEMAVPLLSKKIVKKRVKKFKRPQSDRKISVKTNWRRPKGIDSRVRRKFKGCTLMPNIGYGSDKKTRHYLPNGFKKFVVHNVQELELLMMHNRTYCAEIAHDVSTKKRKGIVERAAQLDVVVTNKLARLRSQED
;
A
#
# COMPACT_ATOMS: atom_id res chain seq x y z
N MET A 1 11.85 9.01 0.83
CA MET A 1 10.40 9.05 1.13
C MET A 1 10.09 10.06 2.22
N ALA A 2 9.35 11.11 1.91
CA ALA A 2 8.72 11.92 2.93
C ALA A 2 7.52 11.16 3.53
N VAL A 3 7.55 10.91 4.84
CA VAL A 3 6.40 10.34 5.56
C VAL A 3 5.36 11.45 5.75
N PRO A 4 4.09 11.25 5.35
CA PRO A 4 3.06 12.28 5.54
C PRO A 4 2.84 12.54 7.04
N LEU A 5 2.76 13.82 7.42
CA LEU A 5 2.73 14.28 8.82
C LEU A 5 1.48 13.87 9.63
N LEU A 6 0.54 13.10 9.06
CA LEU A 6 -0.72 12.74 9.70
C LEU A 6 -0.69 11.35 10.36
N SER A 7 -0.74 11.33 11.69
CA SER A 7 -0.85 10.12 12.52
C SER A 7 -2.28 9.57 12.69
N LYS A 8 -3.30 10.24 12.11
CA LYS A 8 -4.72 9.85 12.24
C LYS A 8 -5.20 9.11 10.98
N LYS A 9 -5.86 7.95 11.15
CA LYS A 9 -6.54 7.24 10.06
C LYS A 9 -7.49 8.20 9.32
N ILE A 10 -7.28 8.37 8.02
CA ILE A 10 -8.22 9.09 7.15
C ILE A 10 -9.46 8.21 7.00
N VAL A 11 -10.47 8.47 7.82
CA VAL A 11 -11.80 7.89 7.65
C VAL A 11 -12.53 8.74 6.60
N LYS A 12 -12.38 8.39 5.32
CA LYS A 12 -13.35 8.87 4.33
C LYS A 12 -14.66 8.16 4.65
N LYS A 13 -15.68 8.90 5.14
CA LYS A 13 -17.07 8.37 5.17
C LYS A 13 -17.34 7.78 3.79
N ARG A 14 -17.80 6.54 3.73
CA ARG A 14 -18.09 5.83 2.47
C ARG A 14 -19.02 6.74 1.66
N VAL A 15 -18.45 7.46 0.68
CA VAL A 15 -19.23 8.37 -0.16
C VAL A 15 -20.20 7.47 -0.91
N LYS A 16 -21.48 7.50 -0.53
CA LYS A 16 -22.52 6.85 -1.33
C LYS A 16 -22.44 7.49 -2.71
N LYS A 17 -21.96 6.74 -3.71
CA LYS A 17 -21.96 7.22 -5.11
C LYS A 17 -23.41 7.35 -5.54
N PHE A 18 -23.92 8.57 -5.54
CA PHE A 18 -25.28 8.88 -5.98
C PHE A 18 -25.31 8.79 -7.51
N LYS A 19 -26.01 7.77 -8.04
CA LYS A 19 -26.23 7.62 -9.48
C LYS A 19 -27.41 8.48 -9.92
N ARG A 20 -27.38 8.97 -11.17
CA ARG A 20 -28.52 9.63 -11.82
C ARG A 20 -29.74 8.69 -11.76
N PRO A 21 -30.97 9.18 -11.46
CA PRO A 21 -32.16 8.34 -11.52
C PRO A 21 -32.38 7.95 -12.99
N GLN A 22 -32.31 6.66 -13.31
CA GLN A 22 -32.76 6.18 -14.62
C GLN A 22 -34.29 6.24 -14.65
N SER A 23 -34.86 6.80 -15.71
CA SER A 23 -36.30 6.74 -15.97
C SER A 23 -36.66 5.31 -16.34
N ASP A 24 -37.21 4.55 -15.40
CA ASP A 24 -37.69 3.19 -15.64
C ASP A 24 -38.88 3.24 -16.63
N ARG A 25 -38.60 3.11 -17.94
CA ARG A 25 -39.60 2.65 -18.92
C ARG A 25 -39.43 1.15 -19.12
N LYS A 26 -40.11 0.34 -18.30
CA LYS A 26 -40.35 -1.07 -18.61
C LYS A 26 -41.67 -1.16 -19.35
N ILE A 27 -41.60 -1.40 -20.66
CA ILE A 27 -42.75 -1.85 -21.46
C ILE A 27 -42.63 -3.38 -21.53
N SER A 28 -43.61 -4.09 -20.99
CA SER A 28 -43.75 -5.54 -21.13
C SER A 28 -44.52 -5.86 -22.40
N VAL A 29 -43.98 -6.70 -23.29
CA VAL A 29 -44.76 -7.33 -24.35
C VAL A 29 -44.56 -8.84 -24.28
N LYS A 30 -45.68 -9.56 -24.18
CA LYS A 30 -45.76 -11.03 -24.23
C LYS A 30 -45.88 -11.49 -25.68
N ARG A 31 -45.08 -12.52 -26.02
CA ARG A 31 -45.33 -13.66 -26.95
C ARG A 31 -45.59 -13.38 -28.45
N ILE A 32 -44.87 -14.10 -29.32
CA ILE A 32 -45.36 -15.02 -30.39
C ILE A 32 -44.13 -15.76 -30.97
N GLU A 33 -44.22 -17.08 -31.09
CA GLU A 33 -43.30 -17.94 -31.85
C GLU A 33 -43.88 -18.21 -33.24
N VAL A 34 -43.09 -18.12 -34.31
CA VAL A 34 -43.23 -18.92 -35.56
C VAL A 34 -41.84 -19.11 -36.17
N THR A 35 -41.64 -20.28 -36.78
CA THR A 35 -40.37 -20.87 -37.24
C THR A 35 -40.13 -20.73 -38.77
N LYS A 36 -38.85 -20.92 -39.15
CA LYS A 36 -38.27 -21.38 -40.45
C LYS A 36 -37.82 -20.37 -41.55
N LYS A 37 -36.47 -20.24 -41.61
CA LYS A 37 -35.51 -20.34 -42.75
C LYS A 37 -35.86 -19.71 -44.12
N LYS A 38 -35.01 -18.80 -44.62
CA LYS A 38 -33.98 -19.06 -45.67
C LYS A 38 -33.04 -17.83 -45.85
N TYR A 39 -31.78 -18.14 -46.20
CA TYR A 39 -30.50 -17.40 -46.21
C TYR A 39 -30.46 -15.92 -46.65
N GLU A 40 -29.70 -15.09 -45.90
CA GLU A 40 -28.40 -14.50 -46.34
C GLU A 40 -27.69 -13.66 -45.24
N CYS A 41 -26.37 -13.84 -45.16
CA CYS A 41 -25.31 -12.89 -44.74
C CYS A 41 -25.04 -12.51 -43.25
N ARG A 42 -23.79 -12.86 -42.82
CA ARG A 42 -22.98 -12.37 -41.68
C ARG A 42 -23.40 -12.74 -40.25
N LEU A 43 -22.73 -13.76 -39.70
CA LEU A 43 -22.62 -13.97 -38.25
C LEU A 43 -21.60 -12.97 -37.66
N SER A 44 -22.10 -11.85 -37.13
CA SER A 44 -21.38 -11.04 -36.13
C SER A 44 -21.59 -11.64 -34.75
N THR A 45 -20.48 -11.93 -34.07
CA THR A 45 -20.39 -12.41 -32.68
C THR A 45 -21.10 -11.47 -31.71
N SER A 46 -22.33 -11.81 -31.33
CA SER A 46 -23.03 -11.22 -30.20
C SER A 46 -22.59 -11.90 -28.90
N ALA A 47 -21.47 -11.44 -28.33
CA ALA A 47 -21.13 -11.62 -26.93
C ALA A 47 -20.21 -10.47 -26.50
N VAL A 48 -20.52 -9.87 -25.34
CA VAL A 48 -19.77 -8.76 -24.72
C VAL A 48 -20.04 -7.39 -25.36
N GLY A 49 -21.29 -6.92 -25.25
CA GLY A 49 -21.62 -5.52 -25.42
C GLY A 49 -21.08 -4.68 -24.26
N ILE A 50 -19.81 -4.28 -24.35
CA ILE A 50 -19.30 -3.05 -23.73
C ILE A 50 -20.09 -1.90 -24.36
N VAL A 51 -21.14 -1.44 -23.69
CA VAL A 51 -21.77 -0.17 -24.08
C VAL A 51 -21.05 0.94 -23.33
N ALA A 52 -20.13 1.57 -24.05
CA ALA A 52 -19.61 2.88 -23.75
C ALA A 52 -20.78 3.85 -23.51
N GLY A 53 -20.88 4.34 -22.28
CA GLY A 53 -21.80 5.40 -21.89
C GLY A 53 -21.12 6.23 -20.83
N GLY A 54 -20.43 7.29 -21.25
CA GLY A 54 -19.76 8.25 -20.38
C GLY A 54 -20.73 8.81 -19.35
N SER A 55 -20.65 8.32 -18.11
CA SER A 55 -21.47 8.85 -17.03
C SER A 55 -20.80 10.10 -16.48
N SER A 56 -21.29 11.27 -16.86
CA SER A 56 -21.09 12.46 -16.03
C SER A 56 -21.70 12.18 -14.64
N THR A 57 -20.85 12.19 -13.62
CA THR A 57 -21.17 11.80 -12.24
C THR A 57 -21.92 12.89 -11.45
N ASN A 58 -22.47 13.89 -12.13
CA ASN A 58 -23.08 15.05 -11.49
C ASN A 58 -24.54 14.77 -11.11
N TRP A 59 -24.79 14.67 -9.80
CA TRP A 59 -26.14 14.58 -9.24
C TRP A 59 -26.96 15.83 -9.58
N ARG A 60 -28.22 15.65 -10.01
CA ARG A 60 -29.19 16.73 -10.24
C ARG A 60 -30.41 16.51 -9.35
N ARG A 61 -30.92 17.57 -8.72
CA ARG A 61 -32.11 17.51 -7.85
C ARG A 61 -33.34 17.06 -8.68
N PRO A 62 -34.03 15.97 -8.31
CA PRO A 62 -35.22 15.51 -9.03
C PRO A 62 -36.33 16.56 -9.00
N LYS A 63 -36.96 16.80 -10.16
CA LYS A 63 -38.12 17.69 -10.32
C LYS A 63 -39.41 16.87 -10.48
N GLY A 64 -40.57 17.51 -10.32
CA GLY A 64 -41.90 16.88 -10.46
C GLY A 64 -42.47 16.32 -9.15
N ILE A 65 -43.80 16.36 -9.03
CA ILE A 65 -44.54 15.93 -7.83
C ILE A 65 -44.54 14.39 -7.69
N ASP A 66 -44.53 13.67 -8.82
CA ASP A 66 -44.54 12.20 -8.85
C ASP A 66 -43.16 11.56 -8.75
N SER A 67 -42.11 12.35 -8.57
CA SER A 67 -40.76 11.81 -8.43
C SER A 67 -40.65 10.92 -7.20
N ARG A 68 -40.52 9.62 -7.43
CA ARG A 68 -40.40 8.59 -6.39
C ARG A 68 -39.20 8.84 -5.45
N VAL A 69 -38.12 9.42 -5.99
CA VAL A 69 -36.93 9.85 -5.22
C VAL A 69 -37.25 11.06 -4.32
N ARG A 70 -38.00 12.05 -4.84
CA ARG A 70 -38.44 13.24 -4.06
C ARG A 70 -39.42 12.85 -2.95
N ARG A 71 -40.33 11.91 -3.22
CA ARG A 71 -41.30 11.33 -2.26
C ARG A 71 -40.67 10.31 -1.29
N LYS A 72 -39.37 10.00 -1.39
CA LYS A 72 -38.61 9.13 -0.48
C LYS A 72 -39.17 7.70 -0.33
N PHE A 73 -39.70 7.10 -1.39
CA PHE A 73 -40.14 5.70 -1.33
C PHE A 73 -38.97 4.73 -1.06
N LYS A 74 -39.26 3.65 -0.32
CA LYS A 74 -38.31 2.56 -0.03
C LYS A 74 -37.79 1.94 -1.33
N GLY A 75 -36.48 1.71 -1.41
CA GLY A 75 -35.79 1.11 -2.57
C GLY A 75 -35.23 2.10 -3.61
N CYS A 76 -35.50 3.40 -3.49
CA CYS A 76 -34.94 4.42 -4.40
C CYS A 76 -33.53 4.90 -4.01
N THR A 77 -32.81 5.48 -4.98
CA THR A 77 -31.54 6.17 -4.74
C THR A 77 -31.75 7.28 -3.72
N LEU A 78 -30.94 7.27 -2.65
CA LEU A 78 -31.02 8.27 -1.58
C LEU A 78 -30.65 9.65 -2.12
N MET A 79 -31.31 10.70 -1.62
CA MET A 79 -30.96 12.08 -1.98
C MET A 79 -29.77 12.56 -1.10
N PRO A 80 -28.80 13.30 -1.66
CA PRO A 80 -27.75 13.92 -0.85
C PRO A 80 -28.36 14.99 0.06
N ASN A 81 -28.20 14.81 1.37
CA ASN A 81 -28.53 15.78 2.42
C ASN A 81 -27.26 16.43 3.00
N ILE A 82 -27.43 17.49 3.79
CA ILE A 82 -26.36 18.36 4.35
C ILE A 82 -25.30 17.60 5.20
N GLY A 83 -25.50 16.32 5.55
CA GLY A 83 -24.57 15.50 6.34
C GLY A 83 -23.63 14.52 5.60
N TYR A 84 -23.69 14.41 4.26
CA TYR A 84 -22.87 13.46 3.49
C TYR A 84 -21.49 13.98 3.05
N GLY A 85 -21.14 15.22 3.40
CA GLY A 85 -19.83 15.79 3.12
C GLY A 85 -18.70 15.11 3.91
N SER A 86 -17.49 15.11 3.35
CA SER A 86 -16.27 14.81 4.09
C SER A 86 -15.93 15.95 5.06
N ASP A 87 -15.30 15.63 6.19
CA ASP A 87 -14.91 16.66 7.17
C ASP A 87 -14.01 17.71 6.51
N LYS A 88 -14.24 19.00 6.82
CA LYS A 88 -13.50 20.14 6.22
C LYS A 88 -11.98 19.97 6.36
N LYS A 89 -11.52 19.33 7.45
CA LYS A 89 -10.10 19.04 7.72
C LYS A 89 -9.52 17.93 6.83
N THR A 90 -10.32 16.95 6.41
CA THR A 90 -9.85 15.75 5.69
C THR A 90 -10.26 15.73 4.22
N ARG A 91 -11.13 16.65 3.76
CA ARG A 91 -11.68 16.66 2.39
C ARG A 91 -10.64 16.74 1.28
N HIS A 92 -9.53 17.44 1.53
CA HIS A 92 -8.47 17.72 0.55
C HIS A 92 -7.38 16.65 0.52
N TYR A 93 -7.46 15.66 1.40
CA TYR A 93 -6.49 14.58 1.49
C TYR A 93 -6.87 13.41 0.56
N LEU A 94 -5.90 12.95 -0.20
CA LEU A 94 -5.96 11.73 -0.97
C LEU A 94 -5.91 10.50 -0.04
N PRO A 95 -6.34 9.31 -0.50
CA PRO A 95 -6.27 8.08 0.31
C PRO A 95 -4.86 7.72 0.79
N ASN A 96 -3.83 8.21 0.08
CA ASN A 96 -2.41 8.05 0.40
C ASN A 96 -1.91 9.01 1.51
N GLY A 97 -2.73 9.96 1.98
CA GLY A 97 -2.37 10.89 3.05
C GLY A 97 -1.79 12.23 2.62
N PHE A 98 -1.63 12.49 1.32
CA PHE A 98 -1.15 13.76 0.79
C PHE A 98 -2.32 14.69 0.40
N LYS A 99 -2.09 16.01 0.45
CA LYS A 99 -3.02 16.99 -0.13
C LYS A 99 -2.81 17.05 -1.65
N LYS A 100 -3.89 17.19 -2.41
CA LYS A 100 -3.83 17.37 -3.86
C LYS A 100 -3.34 18.79 -4.18
N PHE A 101 -2.29 18.90 -4.99
CA PHE A 101 -1.83 20.15 -5.59
C PHE A 101 -1.97 20.01 -7.11
N VAL A 102 -2.75 20.91 -7.71
CA VAL A 102 -3.02 20.87 -9.15
C VAL A 102 -1.92 21.65 -9.86
N VAL A 103 -1.22 21.00 -10.79
CA VAL A 103 -0.10 21.57 -11.53
C VAL A 103 -0.56 21.97 -12.93
N HIS A 104 -0.35 23.23 -13.29
CA HIS A 104 -0.60 23.79 -14.61
C HIS A 104 0.70 24.02 -15.39
N ASN A 105 1.79 24.38 -14.69
CA ASN A 105 3.07 24.76 -15.28
C ASN A 105 4.26 24.02 -14.63
N VAL A 106 5.39 24.01 -15.34
CA VAL A 106 6.63 23.35 -14.90
C VAL A 106 7.22 24.00 -13.64
N GLN A 107 7.13 25.33 -13.51
CA GLN A 107 7.63 26.07 -12.33
C GLN A 107 6.86 25.74 -11.04
N GLU A 108 5.58 25.39 -11.15
CA GLU A 108 4.77 24.98 -9.99
C GLU A 108 5.24 23.65 -9.39
N LEU A 109 6.04 22.89 -10.14
CA LEU A 109 6.67 21.68 -9.68
C LEU A 109 7.81 21.98 -8.69
N GLU A 110 8.53 23.09 -8.86
CA GLU A 110 9.61 23.53 -7.96
C GLU A 110 9.05 23.99 -6.60
N LEU A 111 7.89 24.66 -6.60
CA LEU A 111 7.13 24.97 -5.37
C LEU A 111 6.70 23.70 -4.62
N LEU A 112 6.39 22.61 -5.35
CA LEU A 112 6.03 21.32 -4.76
C LEU A 112 7.24 20.61 -4.15
N MET A 113 8.46 20.85 -4.66
CA MET A 113 9.70 20.29 -4.09
C MET A 113 9.95 20.80 -2.67
N MET A 114 9.63 22.06 -2.39
CA MET A 114 9.77 22.66 -1.05
C MET A 114 8.75 22.11 -0.04
N HIS A 115 7.66 21.48 -0.51
CA HIS A 115 6.56 20.98 0.33
C HIS A 115 6.22 19.50 0.05
N ASN A 116 7.23 18.71 -0.32
CA ASN A 116 7.11 17.29 -0.70
C ASN A 116 6.57 16.35 0.41
N ARG A 117 6.48 16.81 1.67
CA ARG A 117 5.90 16.04 2.78
C ARG A 117 4.38 16.15 2.89
N THR A 118 3.78 17.16 2.26
CA THR A 118 2.37 17.53 2.46
C THR A 118 1.55 17.44 1.19
N TYR A 119 2.14 17.65 0.02
CA TYR A 119 1.42 17.70 -1.26
C TYR A 119 1.84 16.61 -2.25
N CYS A 120 0.90 16.20 -3.10
CA CYS A 120 1.10 15.32 -4.25
C CYS A 120 0.57 16.05 -5.49
N ALA A 121 1.34 16.01 -6.57
CA ALA A 121 1.01 16.67 -7.83
C ALA A 121 -0.04 15.90 -8.63
N GLU A 122 -1.03 16.61 -9.17
CA GLU A 122 -1.95 16.11 -10.19
C GLU A 122 -2.00 17.12 -11.34
N ILE A 123 -1.76 16.68 -12.57
CA ILE A 123 -1.76 17.59 -13.72
C ILE A 123 -3.20 18.01 -14.03
N ALA A 124 -3.45 19.32 -14.13
CA ALA A 124 -4.78 19.84 -14.39
C ALA A 124 -5.34 19.31 -15.72
N HIS A 125 -6.65 19.09 -15.80
CA HIS A 125 -7.31 18.47 -16.97
C HIS A 125 -7.21 19.27 -18.28
N ASP A 126 -7.07 20.58 -18.14
CA ASP A 126 -7.03 21.63 -19.16
C ASP A 126 -5.63 21.89 -19.72
N VAL A 127 -4.60 21.21 -19.21
CA VAL A 127 -3.23 21.30 -19.74
C VAL A 127 -3.12 20.54 -21.07
N SER A 128 -2.56 21.22 -22.09
CA SER A 128 -2.32 20.65 -23.41
C SER A 128 -1.36 19.45 -23.36
N THR A 129 -1.49 18.53 -24.33
CA THR A 129 -0.68 17.30 -24.38
C THR A 129 0.83 17.57 -24.46
N LYS A 130 1.24 18.65 -25.15
CA LYS A 130 2.64 19.08 -25.25
C LYS A 130 3.19 19.50 -23.88
N LYS A 131 2.47 20.35 -23.15
CA LYS A 131 2.86 20.80 -21.79
C LYS A 131 2.81 19.66 -20.77
N ARG A 132 1.90 18.69 -20.91
CA ARG A 132 1.87 17.50 -20.05
C ARG A 132 3.17 16.70 -20.13
N LYS A 133 3.71 16.51 -21.33
CA LYS A 133 4.98 15.79 -21.52
C LYS A 133 6.14 16.52 -20.83
N GLU A 134 6.23 17.83 -21.02
CA GLU A 134 7.24 18.69 -20.39
C GLU A 134 7.19 18.63 -18.85
N ILE A 135 6.00 18.66 -18.26
CA ILE A 135 5.80 18.54 -16.80
C ILE A 135 6.24 17.15 -16.31
N VAL A 136 5.93 16.08 -17.05
CA VAL A 136 6.31 14.69 -16.68
C VAL A 136 7.82 14.49 -16.81
N GLU A 137 8.43 14.98 -17.88
CA GLU A 137 9.88 14.91 -18.11
C GLU A 137 10.65 15.69 -17.03
N ARG A 138 10.19 16.90 -16.68
CA ARG A 138 10.77 17.67 -15.57
C ARG A 138 10.56 16.96 -14.22
N ALA A 139 9.40 16.36 -13.97
CA ALA A 139 9.14 15.59 -12.74
C ALA A 139 10.05 14.37 -12.60
N ALA A 140 10.38 13.72 -13.72
CA ALA A 140 11.33 12.62 -13.76
C ALA A 140 12.77 13.11 -13.46
N GLN A 141 13.16 14.27 -13.99
CA GLN A 141 14.49 14.86 -13.74
C GLN A 141 14.69 15.37 -12.29
N LEU A 142 13.60 15.78 -11.61
CA LEU A 142 13.65 16.30 -10.24
C LEU A 142 13.60 15.19 -9.17
N ASP A 143 13.77 13.93 -9.57
CA ASP A 143 13.82 12.76 -8.70
C ASP A 143 12.67 12.70 -7.67
N VAL A 144 11.44 12.66 -8.16
CA VAL A 144 10.35 12.08 -7.36
C VAL A 144 10.40 10.56 -7.53
N VAL A 145 11.25 9.97 -6.70
CA VAL A 145 11.35 8.53 -6.36
C VAL A 145 12.21 7.72 -7.34
N GLU A 146 13.49 7.48 -6.99
CA GLU A 146 14.14 6.21 -7.33
C GLU A 146 13.13 5.11 -6.98
N GLU A 147 12.61 4.39 -7.99
CA GLU A 147 11.71 3.26 -7.80
C GLU A 147 12.46 2.17 -7.01
N MET A 148 12.46 2.31 -5.68
CA MET A 148 12.86 1.23 -4.80
C MET A 148 11.96 0.05 -5.12
N ALA A 149 12.55 -1.13 -5.30
CA ALA A 149 11.82 -2.36 -5.58
C ALA A 149 10.59 -2.48 -4.66
N VAL A 150 9.40 -2.73 -5.24
CA VAL A 150 8.18 -2.91 -4.46
C VAL A 150 8.13 -4.36 -3.95
N PRO A 151 8.01 -4.59 -2.62
CA PRO A 151 8.01 -5.93 -2.05
C PRO A 151 6.80 -6.74 -2.51
N LEU A 152 6.99 -8.04 -2.76
CA LEU A 152 5.92 -8.95 -3.20
C LEU A 152 4.93 -9.33 -2.08
N LEU A 153 5.27 -9.07 -0.81
CA LEU A 153 4.46 -9.53 0.31
C LEU A 153 3.18 -8.69 0.46
N SER A 154 2.04 -9.26 0.04
CA SER A 154 0.72 -8.65 0.24
C SER A 154 0.14 -8.89 1.64
N LYS A 155 0.53 -9.99 2.31
CA LYS A 155 -0.02 -10.37 3.62
C LYS A 155 0.63 -9.55 4.73
N LYS A 156 -0.21 -8.90 5.54
CA LYS A 156 0.24 -8.17 6.74
C LYS A 156 0.97 -9.11 7.71
N ILE A 157 2.16 -8.70 8.13
CA ILE A 157 2.95 -9.41 9.14
C ILE A 157 2.27 -9.28 10.51
N VAL A 158 1.88 -10.41 11.09
CA VAL A 158 1.30 -10.48 12.45
C VAL A 158 2.21 -11.31 13.33
N LYS A 159 2.66 -10.73 14.45
CA LYS A 159 3.44 -11.44 15.48
C LYS A 159 2.51 -11.81 16.64
N LYS A 160 2.37 -13.12 16.90
CA LYS A 160 1.54 -13.63 18.02
C LYS A 160 2.05 -13.18 19.39
N ARG A 161 3.37 -13.02 19.52
CA ARG A 161 4.02 -12.57 20.75
C ARG A 161 5.25 -11.75 20.39
N VAL A 162 5.38 -10.59 21.04
CA VAL A 162 6.53 -9.68 20.88
C VAL A 162 7.50 -9.81 22.06
N LYS A 163 6.99 -10.10 23.27
CA LYS A 163 7.81 -10.24 24.49
C LYS A 163 8.74 -11.45 24.40
N LYS A 164 10.06 -11.20 24.55
CA LYS A 164 11.09 -12.24 24.63
C LYS A 164 10.82 -13.24 25.74
N PHE A 165 11.15 -14.50 25.51
CA PHE A 165 11.13 -15.54 26.54
C PHE A 165 12.38 -15.41 27.41
N LYS A 166 12.22 -14.88 28.63
CA LYS A 166 13.31 -14.72 29.59
C LYS A 166 13.45 -15.99 30.45
N ARG A 167 14.69 -16.38 30.75
CA ARG A 167 14.96 -17.46 31.73
C ARG A 167 14.40 -17.09 33.10
N PRO A 168 13.77 -18.01 33.85
CA PRO A 168 13.33 -17.71 35.21
C PRO A 168 14.52 -17.32 36.10
N GLN A 169 14.32 -16.35 37.00
CA GLN A 169 15.30 -15.85 37.96
C GLN A 169 16.51 -15.10 37.35
N SER A 170 16.51 -14.84 36.04
CA SER A 170 17.56 -14.01 35.41
C SER A 170 17.52 -12.54 35.85
N ASP A 171 16.37 -12.11 36.35
CA ASP A 171 16.13 -10.81 36.97
C ASP A 171 16.74 -10.71 38.38
N ARG A 172 16.82 -11.82 39.12
CA ARG A 172 17.34 -11.86 40.50
C ARG A 172 18.86 -12.09 40.56
N LYS A 173 19.42 -12.83 39.59
CA LYS A 173 20.85 -13.22 39.58
C LYS A 173 21.51 -12.80 38.28
N ILE A 174 22.51 -11.91 38.36
CA ILE A 174 23.26 -11.42 37.20
C ILE A 174 24.01 -12.56 36.47
N SER A 175 24.50 -13.54 37.21
CA SER A 175 25.14 -14.75 36.64
C SER A 175 24.19 -15.57 35.76
N VAL A 176 22.88 -15.46 35.99
CA VAL A 176 21.85 -16.15 35.21
C VAL A 176 21.44 -15.27 34.02
N LYS A 177 22.06 -15.54 32.87
CA LYS A 177 21.73 -14.82 31.61
C LYS A 177 20.25 -14.96 31.22
N THR A 178 19.71 -13.92 30.59
CA THR A 178 18.31 -13.81 30.15
C THR A 178 17.91 -14.82 29.07
N ASN A 179 18.87 -15.42 28.37
CA ASN A 179 18.62 -16.40 27.30
C ASN A 179 17.81 -17.60 27.80
N TRP A 180 16.72 -17.91 27.12
CA TRP A 180 15.81 -18.98 27.51
C TRP A 180 16.53 -20.32 27.65
N ARG A 181 16.29 -21.01 28.76
CA ARG A 181 16.66 -22.41 28.99
C ARG A 181 15.47 -23.12 29.61
N ARG A 182 15.18 -24.34 29.16
CA ARG A 182 14.08 -25.14 29.70
C ARG A 182 14.35 -25.47 31.17
N PRO A 183 13.49 -25.10 32.13
CA PRO A 183 13.69 -25.43 33.54
C PRO A 183 13.56 -26.95 33.74
N LYS A 184 14.56 -27.56 34.38
CA LYS A 184 14.61 -29.01 34.62
C LYS A 184 14.06 -29.42 35.98
N GLY A 185 14.29 -28.62 37.03
CA GLY A 185 13.96 -28.96 38.42
C GLY A 185 12.48 -29.23 38.68
N ILE A 186 12.20 -30.15 39.61
CA ILE A 186 10.85 -30.66 39.87
C ILE A 186 9.92 -29.61 40.48
N ASP A 187 10.45 -28.71 41.31
CA ASP A 187 9.71 -27.64 42.00
C ASP A 187 9.60 -26.35 41.20
N SER A 188 10.11 -26.34 39.96
CA SER A 188 10.03 -25.14 39.14
C SER A 188 8.57 -24.82 38.79
N ARG A 189 8.09 -23.69 39.32
CA ARG A 189 6.75 -23.13 39.01
C ARG A 189 6.54 -22.93 37.50
N VAL A 190 7.59 -22.55 36.78
CA VAL A 190 7.56 -22.41 35.31
C VAL A 190 7.38 -23.76 34.62
N ARG A 191 8.10 -24.80 35.06
CA ARG A 191 7.99 -26.17 34.50
C ARG A 191 6.58 -26.74 34.71
N ARG A 192 6.00 -26.49 35.89
CA ARG A 192 4.64 -26.87 36.27
C ARG A 192 3.55 -25.95 35.66
N LYS A 193 3.93 -24.94 34.87
CA LYS A 193 3.03 -24.00 34.16
C LYS A 193 2.07 -23.21 35.08
N PHE A 194 2.51 -22.82 36.27
CA PHE A 194 1.71 -21.95 37.14
C PHE A 194 1.40 -20.61 36.46
N LYS A 195 0.19 -20.08 36.68
CA LYS A 195 -0.20 -18.75 36.23
C LYS A 195 0.66 -17.68 36.92
N GLY A 196 0.87 -16.54 36.25
CA GLY A 196 1.73 -15.44 36.74
C GLY A 196 3.22 -15.64 36.54
N CYS A 197 3.69 -16.87 36.27
CA CYS A 197 5.09 -17.14 35.94
C CYS A 197 5.41 -16.87 34.46
N THR A 198 6.70 -16.87 34.10
CA THR A 198 7.12 -16.74 32.71
C THR A 198 6.61 -17.92 31.88
N LEU A 199 5.82 -17.63 30.85
CA LEU A 199 5.31 -18.64 29.92
C LEU A 199 6.45 -19.33 29.15
N MET A 200 6.37 -20.65 29.00
CA MET A 200 7.33 -21.43 28.22
C MET A 200 7.14 -21.24 26.70
N PRO A 201 8.22 -21.22 25.90
CA PRO A 201 8.11 -21.32 24.44
C PRO A 201 7.44 -22.62 24.03
N ASN A 202 6.54 -22.52 23.06
CA ASN A 202 5.85 -23.64 22.42
C ASN A 202 5.67 -23.34 20.92
N ILE A 203 5.29 -24.36 20.15
CA ILE A 203 5.08 -24.27 18.70
C ILE A 203 3.93 -23.30 18.37
N GLY A 204 2.93 -23.19 19.26
CA GLY A 204 1.77 -22.31 19.11
C GLY A 204 2.11 -20.82 18.94
N TYR A 205 3.22 -20.35 19.54
CA TYR A 205 3.72 -18.98 19.36
C TYR A 205 4.38 -18.71 17.99
N GLY A 206 4.59 -19.75 17.17
CA GLY A 206 5.18 -19.62 15.83
C GLY A 206 4.39 -18.64 14.95
N SER A 207 5.12 -17.78 14.23
CA SER A 207 4.54 -16.89 13.21
C SER A 207 4.05 -17.69 12.00
N ASP A 208 3.16 -17.11 11.21
CA ASP A 208 2.69 -17.73 9.97
C ASP A 208 3.87 -18.06 9.02
N LYS A 209 3.84 -19.24 8.41
CA LYS A 209 4.91 -19.78 7.55
C LYS A 209 5.26 -18.81 6.42
N LYS A 210 4.26 -18.16 5.82
CA LYS A 210 4.45 -17.19 4.73
C LYS A 210 5.15 -15.90 5.16
N THR A 211 4.95 -15.46 6.41
CA THR A 211 5.51 -14.19 6.94
C THR A 211 6.72 -14.40 7.86
N ARG A 212 7.12 -15.66 8.07
CA ARG A 212 8.29 -16.01 8.87
C ARG A 212 9.54 -15.45 8.17
N HIS A 213 10.48 -14.91 8.93
CA HIS A 213 11.74 -14.33 8.45
C HIS A 213 11.64 -13.04 7.61
N TYR A 214 10.44 -12.49 7.40
CA TYR A 214 10.28 -11.17 6.80
C TYR A 214 10.60 -10.06 7.79
N LEU A 215 11.23 -9.01 7.26
CA LEU A 215 11.44 -7.72 7.90
C LEU A 215 10.15 -6.89 7.83
N PRO A 216 10.01 -5.85 8.68
CA PRO A 216 8.87 -4.95 8.63
C PRO A 216 8.74 -4.17 7.31
N ASN A 217 9.83 -4.05 6.53
CA ASN A 217 9.83 -3.45 5.19
C ASN A 217 9.19 -4.35 4.11
N GLY A 218 8.84 -5.60 4.43
CA GLY A 218 8.22 -6.54 3.48
C GLY A 218 9.21 -7.39 2.70
N PHE A 219 10.51 -7.29 2.97
CA PHE A 219 11.56 -8.12 2.38
C PHE A 219 12.07 -9.18 3.35
N LYS A 220 12.70 -10.23 2.83
CA LYS A 220 13.55 -11.13 3.61
C LYS A 220 14.97 -10.59 3.61
N LYS A 221 15.67 -10.66 4.74
CA LYS A 221 17.08 -10.27 4.73
C LYS A 221 17.96 -11.36 4.16
N PHE A 222 18.95 -10.92 3.39
CA PHE A 222 20.08 -11.72 2.94
C PHE A 222 21.35 -11.01 3.36
N VAL A 223 22.23 -11.71 4.09
CA VAL A 223 23.49 -11.12 4.56
C VAL A 223 24.51 -11.23 3.43
N VAL A 224 25.14 -10.12 3.06
CA VAL A 224 26.07 -10.01 1.93
C VAL A 224 27.48 -9.68 2.44
N HIS A 225 28.48 -10.42 1.98
CA HIS A 225 29.89 -10.22 2.31
C HIS A 225 30.69 -9.58 1.16
N ASN A 226 30.32 -9.85 -0.09
CA ASN A 226 31.04 -9.39 -1.28
C ASN A 226 30.09 -8.87 -2.37
N VAL A 227 30.65 -8.35 -3.46
CA VAL A 227 29.89 -7.80 -4.58
C VAL A 227 29.22 -8.89 -5.42
N GLN A 228 29.84 -10.07 -5.55
CA GLN A 228 29.32 -11.20 -6.32
C GLN A 228 28.02 -11.76 -5.71
N GLU A 229 27.90 -11.75 -4.39
CA GLU A 229 26.69 -12.18 -3.67
C GLU A 229 25.49 -11.27 -3.94
N LEU A 230 25.68 -10.03 -4.43
CA LEU A 230 24.58 -9.18 -4.89
C LEU A 230 23.97 -9.67 -6.19
N GLU A 231 24.73 -10.37 -7.03
CA GLU A 231 24.22 -10.87 -8.32
C GLU A 231 23.18 -11.97 -8.10
N LEU A 232 23.32 -12.76 -7.04
CA LEU A 232 22.30 -13.71 -6.58
C LEU A 232 20.95 -13.01 -6.26
N LEU A 233 21.01 -11.75 -5.83
CA LEU A 233 19.82 -10.95 -5.51
C LEU A 233 19.20 -10.28 -6.73
N MET A 234 19.87 -10.26 -7.89
CA MET A 234 19.34 -9.67 -9.12
C MET A 234 18.03 -10.35 -9.54
N MET A 235 17.97 -11.68 -9.46
CA MET A 235 16.75 -12.45 -9.77
C MET A 235 15.66 -12.35 -8.70
N HIS A 236 16.00 -11.90 -7.48
CA HIS A 236 15.12 -11.94 -6.32
C HIS A 236 14.96 -10.58 -5.61
N ASN A 237 15.21 -9.49 -6.34
CA ASN A 237 15.21 -8.10 -5.86
C ASN A 237 13.92 -7.70 -5.13
N ARG A 238 12.76 -8.23 -5.53
CA ARG A 238 11.46 -7.93 -4.91
C ARG A 238 11.13 -8.78 -3.67
N THR A 239 11.93 -9.83 -3.40
CA THR A 239 11.72 -10.73 -2.24
C THR A 239 12.75 -10.50 -1.15
N TYR A 240 14.00 -10.25 -1.52
CA TYR A 240 15.10 -10.10 -0.59
C TYR A 240 15.64 -8.67 -0.57
N CYS A 241 16.15 -8.27 0.59
CA CYS A 241 16.95 -7.07 0.77
C CYS A 241 18.36 -7.48 1.25
N ALA A 242 19.37 -6.72 0.85
CA ALA A 242 20.73 -6.95 1.30
C ALA A 242 20.96 -6.33 2.71
N GLU A 243 21.65 -7.07 3.56
CA GLU A 243 22.23 -6.59 4.82
C GLU A 243 23.73 -6.83 4.74
N ILE A 244 24.52 -5.76 4.63
CA ILE A 244 25.97 -5.90 4.50
C ILE A 244 26.52 -6.40 5.83
N ALA A 245 27.31 -7.47 5.78
CA ALA A 245 27.85 -8.10 6.97
C ALA A 245 28.77 -7.15 7.77
N HIS A 246 28.91 -7.43 9.07
CA HIS A 246 29.63 -6.57 10.01
C HIS A 246 31.16 -6.59 9.81
N ASP A 247 31.69 -7.63 9.19
CA ASP A 247 33.10 -7.90 8.89
C ASP A 247 33.60 -7.11 7.67
N VAL A 248 32.69 -6.62 6.83
CA VAL A 248 33.06 -5.89 5.60
C VAL A 248 33.61 -4.50 5.93
N SER A 249 34.82 -4.21 5.45
CA SER A 249 35.49 -2.92 5.59
C SER A 249 34.83 -1.81 4.76
N THR A 250 35.00 -0.56 5.17
CA THR A 250 34.36 0.63 4.56
C THR A 250 34.60 0.73 3.05
N LYS A 251 35.84 0.51 2.60
CA LYS A 251 36.21 0.50 1.17
C LYS A 251 35.39 -0.50 0.35
N LYS A 252 35.20 -1.72 0.85
CA LYS A 252 34.39 -2.75 0.20
C LYS A 252 32.89 -2.44 0.27
N ARG A 253 32.43 -1.83 1.38
CA ARG A 253 31.03 -1.42 1.54
C ARG A 253 30.61 -0.40 0.47
N LYS A 254 31.48 0.55 0.10
CA LYS A 254 31.21 1.52 -0.97
C LYS A 254 30.88 0.81 -2.29
N GLY A 255 31.74 -0.10 -2.74
CA GLY A 255 31.50 -0.89 -3.96
C GLY A 255 30.23 -1.76 -3.90
N ILE A 256 29.91 -2.35 -2.74
CA ILE A 256 28.65 -3.10 -2.55
C ILE A 256 27.44 -2.17 -2.66
N VAL A 257 27.51 -0.98 -2.07
CA VAL A 257 26.39 -0.01 -2.11
C VAL A 257 26.18 0.53 -3.52
N GLU A 258 27.25 0.87 -4.24
CA GLU A 258 27.20 1.33 -5.64
C GLU A 258 26.63 0.25 -6.55
N ARG A 259 27.12 -0.99 -6.43
CA ARG A 259 26.58 -2.12 -7.22
C ARG A 259 25.13 -2.43 -6.87
N ALA A 260 24.75 -2.36 -5.60
CA ALA A 260 23.37 -2.59 -5.18
C ALA A 260 22.41 -1.52 -5.73
N ALA A 261 22.87 -0.27 -5.87
CA ALA A 261 22.10 0.80 -6.50
C ALA A 261 21.87 0.52 -8.00
N GLN A 262 22.89 0.03 -8.72
CA GLN A 262 22.74 -0.37 -10.13
C GLN A 262 21.75 -1.51 -10.34
N LEU A 263 21.62 -2.43 -9.37
CA LEU A 263 20.76 -3.60 -9.44
C LEU A 263 19.36 -3.37 -8.82
N ASP A 264 19.07 -2.15 -8.36
CA ASP A 264 17.86 -1.79 -7.61
C ASP A 264 17.59 -2.69 -6.39
N VAL A 265 18.66 -3.13 -5.72
CA VAL A 265 18.58 -3.95 -4.51
C VAL A 265 18.55 -3.06 -3.28
N VAL A 266 17.50 -3.20 -2.47
CA VAL A 266 17.35 -2.44 -1.22
C VAL A 266 18.37 -2.94 -0.18
N VAL A 267 19.28 -2.05 0.24
CA VAL A 267 20.26 -2.31 1.31
C VAL A 267 19.75 -1.74 2.64
N THR A 268 19.61 -2.59 3.65
CA THR A 268 19.07 -2.22 4.98
C THR A 268 19.98 -1.30 5.78
N ASN A 269 21.30 -1.51 5.70
CA ASN A 269 22.33 -0.78 6.44
C ASN A 269 23.25 0.02 5.49
N LYS A 270 22.66 0.69 4.48
CA LYS A 270 23.37 1.47 3.45
C LYS A 270 24.35 2.49 4.05
N LEU A 271 23.91 3.25 5.06
CA LEU A 271 24.68 4.33 5.68
C LEU A 271 25.66 3.85 6.77
N ALA A 272 25.68 2.57 7.10
CA ALA A 272 26.49 2.11 8.23
C ALA A 272 27.99 2.15 7.88
N ARG A 273 28.78 2.79 8.76
CA ARG A 273 30.25 2.93 8.73
C ARG A 273 30.82 3.81 7.61
N LEU A 274 29.99 4.36 6.72
CA LEU A 274 30.43 5.38 5.75
C LEU A 274 30.49 6.73 6.46
N ARG A 275 31.69 7.34 6.52
CA ARG A 275 31.88 8.73 6.97
C ARG A 275 31.93 9.63 5.74
N SER A 276 31.32 10.80 5.83
CA SER A 276 31.15 11.77 4.74
C SER A 276 32.39 12.62 4.43
N GLN A 277 33.58 12.24 4.92
CA GLN A 277 34.77 13.11 4.98
C GLN A 277 35.97 12.59 4.18
N GLU A 278 35.83 11.48 3.45
CA GLU A 278 36.90 10.86 2.64
C GLU A 278 36.44 10.61 1.18
N ASP A 279 35.61 11.50 0.63
CA ASP A 279 35.26 11.56 -0.78
C ASP A 279 35.77 12.88 -1.39
#